data_AF-A0A1Y3N014-F1
#
_entry.id   AF-A0A1Y3N014-F1
#
_cell.length_a   1.000
_cell.length_b   1.000
_cell.length_c   1.000
_cell.angle_alpha   90.00
_cell.angle_beta   90.00
_cell.angle_gamma   90.00
#
_symmetry.space_group_name_H-M   'P 1'
#
loop_
_entity.id
_entity.type
_entity.pdbx_description
1 polymer ?
#
loop_
_entity_poly.entity_id
_entity_poly.type
_entity_poly.pdbx_seq_one_letter_code
_entity_poly.pdbx_strand_id
1 'polypeptide(L)'
;MESKVKLAINSENGEIIAVKIISKHNAKANKNLEREIAIHQCLHHENIIQLKKVFEDKNFVLMIMEYAAGGELFDKIAADYGLEEDLAHFYYKQLVSGMEYLHSRGIAHRDLKPENLLIDANGNLKISDFGLATLFKFKGVTRRLTSACGTPPYVAPEGPPVDIWSSGIILFALLAGSMIQN
;
A
#
# COMPACT_ATOMS: atom_id res chain seq x y z
N MET A 1 6.65 1.80 -15.85
CA MET A 1 6.20 0.42 -15.69
C MET A 1 4.70 0.48 -15.75
N GLU A 2 4.08 -0.14 -16.75
CA GLU A 2 2.62 -0.21 -16.80
C GLU A 2 2.18 -1.45 -16.02
N SER A 3 1.24 -1.28 -15.10
CA SER A 3 0.64 -2.39 -14.36
C SER A 3 -0.87 -2.30 -14.39
N LYS A 4 -1.55 -3.45 -14.38
CA LYS A 4 -3.02 -3.54 -14.34
C LYS A 4 -3.42 -4.58 -13.31
N VAL A 5 -4.41 -4.27 -12.48
CA VAL A 5 -4.98 -5.22 -11.53
C VAL A 5 -6.27 -5.78 -12.11
N LYS A 6 -6.46 -7.09 -12.04
CA LYS A 6 -7.69 -7.77 -12.45
C LYS A 6 -8.21 -8.67 -11.34
N LEU A 7 -9.54 -8.73 -11.21
CA LEU A 7 -10.23 -9.73 -10.41
C LEU A 7 -10.15 -11.08 -11.12
N ALA A 8 -9.88 -12.14 -10.37
CA ALA A 8 -9.92 -13.52 -10.87
C ALA A 8 -10.44 -14.48 -9.79
N ILE A 9 -10.76 -15.70 -10.20
CA ILE A 9 -11.14 -16.80 -9.31
C ILE A 9 -10.06 -17.87 -9.43
N ASN A 10 -9.50 -18.31 -8.31
CA ASN A 10 -8.59 -19.44 -8.27
C ASN A 10 -9.36 -20.73 -8.61
N SER A 11 -8.99 -21.37 -9.71
CA SER A 11 -9.65 -22.58 -10.21
C SER A 11 -9.51 -23.80 -9.30
N GLU A 12 -8.50 -23.83 -8.43
CA GLU A 12 -8.23 -24.98 -7.55
C GLU A 12 -9.14 -24.99 -6.31
N ASN A 13 -9.47 -23.80 -5.76
CA ASN A 13 -10.18 -23.69 -4.49
C ASN A 13 -11.39 -22.73 -4.52
N GLY A 14 -11.68 -22.09 -5.66
CA GLY A 14 -12.78 -21.14 -5.82
C GLY A 14 -12.56 -19.76 -5.19
N GLU A 15 -11.36 -19.48 -4.67
CA GLU A 15 -11.06 -18.24 -3.97
C GLU A 15 -11.02 -17.04 -4.92
N ILE A 16 -11.67 -15.94 -4.55
CA ILE A 16 -11.57 -14.67 -5.27
C ILE A 16 -10.23 -14.00 -4.95
N ILE A 17 -9.49 -13.62 -6.00
CA ILE A 17 -8.13 -13.10 -5.92
C ILE A 17 -7.95 -11.84 -6.77
N ALA A 18 -6.99 -11.01 -6.40
CA ALA A 18 -6.52 -9.89 -7.22
C ALA A 18 -5.22 -10.30 -7.94
N VAL A 19 -5.12 -10.02 -9.23
CA VAL A 19 -3.93 -10.31 -10.04
C VAL A 19 -3.35 -9.00 -10.56
N LYS A 20 -2.19 -8.59 -10.04
CA LYS A 20 -1.42 -7.46 -10.57
C LYS A 20 -0.52 -7.96 -11.69
N ILE A 21 -0.81 -7.53 -12.91
CA ILE A 21 -0.11 -7.88 -14.15
C ILE A 21 0.87 -6.75 -14.46
N ILE A 22 2.15 -7.08 -14.58
CA ILE A 22 3.22 -6.09 -14.75
C ILE A 22 4.06 -6.44 -15.97
N SER A 23 4.15 -5.52 -16.92
CA SER A 23 4.98 -5.67 -18.11
C SER A 23 6.46 -5.43 -17.79
N LYS A 24 7.33 -6.35 -18.19
CA LYS A 24 8.78 -6.17 -18.13
C LYS A 24 9.23 -5.25 -19.25
N HIS A 25 10.03 -4.24 -18.90
CA HIS A 25 10.49 -3.24 -19.87
C HIS A 25 12.02 -3.22 -19.95
N ASN A 26 12.66 -2.42 -19.09
CA ASN A 26 14.11 -2.25 -19.07
C ASN A 26 14.70 -2.73 -17.74
N ALA A 27 16.01 -2.94 -17.72
CA ALA A 27 16.72 -3.51 -16.57
C ALA A 27 16.48 -2.73 -15.25
N LYS A 28 16.33 -1.40 -15.30
CA LYS A 28 16.06 -0.58 -14.11
C LYS A 28 14.65 -0.82 -13.57
N ALA A 29 13.64 -0.86 -14.45
CA ALA A 29 12.28 -1.19 -14.07
C ALA A 29 12.22 -2.59 -13.45
N ASN A 30 12.92 -3.57 -14.03
CA ASN A 30 12.95 -4.93 -13.52
C ASN A 30 13.56 -5.02 -12.11
N LYS A 31 14.63 -4.26 -11.80
CA LYS A 31 15.18 -4.18 -10.44
C LYS A 31 14.20 -3.60 -9.41
N ASN A 32 13.41 -2.61 -9.81
CA ASN A 32 12.39 -2.05 -8.91
C ASN A 32 11.29 -3.08 -8.62
N LEU A 33 10.89 -3.86 -9.63
CA LEU A 33 9.91 -4.93 -9.53
C LEU A 33 10.41 -6.09 -8.65
N GLU A 34 11.64 -6.55 -8.85
CA GLU A 34 12.27 -7.57 -7.99
C GLU A 34 12.27 -7.14 -6.52
N ARG A 35 12.54 -5.87 -6.24
CA ARG A 35 12.49 -5.30 -4.89
C ARG A 35 11.06 -5.24 -4.34
N GLU A 36 10.08 -4.82 -5.14
CA GLU A 36 8.66 -4.81 -4.74
C GLU A 36 8.22 -6.23 -4.33
N ILE A 37 8.52 -7.23 -5.17
CA ILE A 37 8.20 -8.63 -4.91
C ILE A 37 8.89 -9.12 -3.63
N ALA A 38 10.21 -8.90 -3.51
CA ALA A 38 10.98 -9.38 -2.35
C ALA A 38 10.51 -8.74 -1.04
N ILE A 39 10.14 -7.45 -1.06
CA ILE A 39 9.56 -6.78 0.10
C ILE A 39 8.22 -7.42 0.42
N HIS A 40 7.30 -7.49 -0.55
CA HIS A 40 5.92 -7.93 -0.34
C HIS A 40 5.83 -9.39 0.11
N GLN A 41 6.69 -10.27 -0.40
CA GLN A 41 6.81 -11.67 0.03
C GLN A 41 7.13 -11.83 1.53
N CYS A 42 7.79 -10.84 2.14
CA CYS A 42 8.15 -10.87 3.56
C CYS A 42 7.05 -10.29 4.47
N LEU A 43 5.94 -9.79 3.92
CA LEU A 43 4.87 -9.13 4.67
C LEU A 43 3.73 -10.10 4.99
N HIS A 44 3.40 -10.19 6.27
CA HIS A 44 2.31 -11.00 6.81
C HIS A 44 1.70 -10.25 8.00
N HIS A 45 0.64 -9.50 7.75
CA HIS A 45 -0.04 -8.68 8.75
C HIS A 45 -1.52 -8.53 8.39
N GLU A 46 -2.40 -8.47 9.38
CA GLU A 46 -3.85 -8.39 9.15
C GLU A 46 -4.25 -7.15 8.32
N ASN A 47 -3.56 -6.01 8.51
CA ASN A 47 -3.81 -4.76 7.77
C ASN A 47 -2.93 -4.56 6.53
N ILE A 48 -2.35 -5.62 5.95
CA ILE A 48 -1.57 -5.56 4.71
C ILE A 48 -2.18 -6.55 3.72
N ILE A 49 -2.36 -6.15 2.45
CA ILE A 49 -2.75 -7.07 1.38
C ILE A 49 -1.71 -8.19 1.28
N GLN A 50 -2.13 -9.43 1.44
CA GLN A 50 -1.21 -10.56 1.34
C GLN A 50 -0.81 -10.84 -0.11
N LEU A 51 0.49 -10.94 -0.38
CA LEU A 51 1.00 -11.57 -1.60
C LEU A 51 1.00 -13.08 -1.40
N LYS A 52 0.25 -13.80 -2.24
CA LYS A 52 0.06 -15.25 -2.13
C LYS A 52 1.02 -16.02 -3.02
N LYS A 53 1.19 -15.57 -4.27
CA LYS A 53 2.04 -16.25 -5.26
C LYS A 53 2.54 -15.27 -6.30
N VAL A 54 3.67 -15.60 -6.91
CA VAL A 54 4.23 -14.87 -8.05
C VAL A 54 4.45 -15.84 -9.20
N PHE A 55 4.04 -15.45 -10.39
CA PHE A 55 4.38 -16.11 -11.64
C PHE A 55 5.13 -15.15 -12.54
N GLU A 56 6.10 -15.68 -13.28
CA GLU A 56 6.98 -14.86 -14.09
C GLU A 56 7.29 -15.61 -15.39
N ASP A 57 7.13 -14.91 -16.52
CA ASP A 57 7.59 -15.37 -17.83
C ASP A 57 8.58 -14.36 -18.44
N LYS A 58 8.91 -14.46 -19.73
CA LYS A 58 9.86 -13.55 -20.38
C LYS A 58 9.39 -12.08 -20.41
N ASN A 59 8.09 -11.84 -20.48
CA ASN A 59 7.49 -10.53 -20.77
C ASN A 59 6.71 -9.94 -19.59
N PHE A 60 6.22 -10.78 -18.66
CA PHE A 60 5.30 -10.38 -17.60
C PHE A 60 5.68 -10.98 -16.25
N VAL A 61 5.26 -10.26 -15.20
CA VAL A 61 5.12 -10.79 -13.84
C VAL A 61 3.66 -10.69 -13.43
N LEU A 62 3.14 -11.77 -12.85
CA LEU A 62 1.81 -11.84 -12.25
C LEU A 62 1.96 -12.01 -10.74
N MET A 63 1.49 -11.03 -9.98
CA MET A 63 1.42 -11.09 -8.52
C MET A 63 -0.02 -11.46 -8.13
N ILE A 64 -0.18 -12.64 -7.53
CA ILE A 64 -1.45 -13.14 -7.00
C ILE A 64 -1.60 -12.64 -5.57
N MET A 65 -2.61 -11.83 -5.32
CA MET A 65 -2.82 -11.13 -4.05
C MET A 65 -4.19 -11.45 -3.46
N GLU A 66 -4.30 -11.24 -2.16
CA GLU A 66 -5.60 -11.12 -1.47
C GLU A 66 -6.49 -10.09 -2.17
N TYR A 67 -7.78 -10.40 -2.30
CA TYR A 67 -8.78 -9.48 -2.84
C TYR A 67 -9.51 -8.75 -1.69
N ALA A 68 -9.42 -7.42 -1.70
CA ALA A 68 -10.15 -6.55 -0.78
C ALA A 68 -11.52 -6.20 -1.39
N ALA A 69 -12.53 -6.98 -1.04
CA ALA A 69 -13.87 -6.89 -1.64
C ALA A 69 -14.64 -5.61 -1.30
N GLY A 70 -14.24 -4.91 -0.24
CA GLY A 70 -14.84 -3.67 0.22
C GLY A 70 -14.39 -2.42 -0.55
N GLY A 71 -13.52 -2.55 -1.56
CA GLY A 71 -13.05 -1.45 -2.40
C GLY A 71 -12.09 -0.50 -1.70
N GLU A 72 -11.95 0.71 -2.23
CA GLU A 72 -11.15 1.77 -1.63
C GLU A 72 -11.86 2.34 -0.39
N LEU A 73 -11.11 2.63 0.68
CA LEU A 73 -11.66 3.26 1.88
C LEU A 73 -12.28 4.62 1.56
N PHE A 74 -11.68 5.36 0.64
CA PHE A 74 -12.06 6.74 0.33
C PHE A 74 -13.37 6.87 -0.43
N ASP A 75 -13.76 5.85 -1.20
CA ASP A 75 -15.10 5.78 -1.81
C ASP A 75 -16.22 5.78 -0.76
N LYS A 76 -15.89 5.51 0.51
CA LYS A 76 -16.84 5.47 1.63
C LYS A 76 -16.88 6.77 2.44
N ILE A 77 -16.03 7.75 2.13
CA ILE A 77 -15.96 9.01 2.85
C ILE A 77 -16.96 10.00 2.23
N ALA A 78 -17.83 10.59 3.05
CA ALA A 78 -18.72 11.63 2.57
C ALA A 78 -17.92 12.91 2.28
N ALA A 79 -18.02 13.41 1.05
CA ALA A 79 -17.36 14.65 0.63
C ALA A 79 -17.74 15.80 1.58
N ASP A 80 -16.75 16.58 2.01
CA ASP A 80 -16.86 17.73 2.92
C ASP A 80 -17.39 17.44 4.34
N TYR A 81 -17.67 16.17 4.67
CA TYR A 81 -18.17 15.76 5.99
C TYR A 81 -17.27 14.73 6.69
N GLY A 82 -16.55 13.90 5.93
CA GLY A 82 -15.69 12.87 6.49
C GLY A 82 -16.46 11.62 6.94
N LEU A 83 -15.84 10.87 7.85
CA LEU A 83 -16.41 9.77 8.61
C LEU A 83 -16.72 10.24 10.03
N GLU A 84 -17.63 9.53 10.70
CA GLU A 84 -17.79 9.68 12.15
C GLU A 84 -16.47 9.39 12.87
N GLU A 85 -16.22 10.11 13.97
CA GLU A 85 -14.94 10.07 14.70
C GLU A 85 -14.55 8.65 15.13
N ASP A 86 -15.51 7.86 15.63
CA ASP A 86 -15.28 6.48 16.04
C ASP A 86 -14.85 5.58 14.87
N LEU A 87 -15.43 5.79 13.69
CA LEU A 87 -15.10 5.03 12.48
C LEU A 87 -13.75 5.50 11.89
N ALA A 88 -13.47 6.81 11.91
CA ALA A 88 -12.18 7.35 11.54
C ALA A 88 -11.07 6.80 12.46
N HIS A 89 -11.30 6.76 13.77
CA HIS A 89 -10.39 6.17 14.74
C HIS A 89 -10.20 4.67 14.48
N PHE A 90 -11.27 3.91 14.22
CA PHE A 90 -11.18 2.49 13.89
C PHE A 90 -10.21 2.22 12.72
N TYR A 91 -10.39 2.92 11.60
CA TYR A 91 -9.50 2.76 10.44
C TYR A 91 -8.10 3.31 10.68
N TYR A 92 -7.97 4.45 11.36
CA TYR A 92 -6.66 5.04 11.64
C TYR A 92 -5.82 4.14 12.54
N LYS A 93 -6.42 3.47 13.52
CA LYS A 93 -5.73 2.49 14.37
C LYS A 93 -5.19 1.32 13.55
N GLN A 94 -5.96 0.82 12.59
CA GLN A 94 -5.54 -0.26 11.68
C GLN A 94 -4.41 0.19 10.73
N LEU A 95 -4.49 1.42 10.20
CA LEU A 95 -3.42 2.02 9.41
C LEU A 95 -2.12 2.11 10.22
N VAL A 96 -2.18 2.66 11.43
CA VAL A 96 -1.02 2.79 12.32
C VAL A 96 -0.45 1.42 12.67
N SER A 97 -1.29 0.41 12.92
CA SER A 97 -0.84 -0.96 13.17
C SER A 97 -0.07 -1.56 11.98
N GLY A 98 -0.59 -1.41 10.75
CA GLY A 98 0.10 -1.84 9.54
C GLY A 98 1.42 -1.07 9.30
N MET A 99 1.44 0.23 9.58
CA MET A 99 2.65 1.05 9.48
C MET A 99 3.71 0.64 10.50
N GLU A 100 3.33 0.42 11.76
CA GLU A 100 4.24 -0.04 12.80
C GLU A 100 4.85 -1.41 12.44
N TYR A 101 4.05 -2.31 11.87
CA TYR A 101 4.54 -3.59 11.35
C TYR A 101 5.61 -3.42 10.25
N LEU A 102 5.41 -2.49 9.31
CA LEU A 102 6.38 -2.18 8.25
C LEU A 102 7.66 -1.56 8.83
N HIS A 103 7.50 -0.54 9.67
CA HIS A 103 8.60 0.24 10.23
C HIS A 103 9.47 -0.59 11.19
N SER A 104 8.88 -1.49 11.96
CA SER A 104 9.62 -2.44 12.82
C SER A 104 10.50 -3.40 12.01
N ARG A 105 10.14 -3.69 10.76
CA ARG A 105 10.96 -4.44 9.78
C ARG A 105 11.91 -3.56 8.99
N GLY A 106 11.96 -2.28 9.31
CA GLY A 106 12.80 -1.32 8.61
C GLY A 106 12.35 -1.05 7.19
N ILE A 107 11.06 -1.20 6.88
CA ILE A 107 10.47 -0.96 5.55
C ILE A 107 9.64 0.33 5.63
N ALA A 108 9.81 1.23 4.66
CA ALA A 108 8.95 2.39 4.47
C ALA A 108 8.10 2.18 3.21
N HIS A 109 6.82 2.53 3.26
CA HIS A 109 5.87 2.38 2.16
C HIS A 109 6.11 3.44 1.06
N ARG A 110 6.23 4.71 1.46
CA ARG A 110 6.57 5.90 0.65
C ARG A 110 5.53 6.35 -0.37
N ASP A 111 4.39 5.69 -0.45
CA ASP A 111 3.23 6.14 -1.23
C ASP A 111 1.91 5.83 -0.51
N LEU A 112 1.85 6.10 0.80
CA LEU A 112 0.58 5.96 1.53
C LEU A 112 -0.36 7.07 1.06
N LYS A 113 -1.52 6.66 0.56
CA LYS A 113 -2.54 7.51 -0.02
C LYS A 113 -3.89 6.77 -0.06
N PRO A 114 -5.01 7.48 -0.22
CA PRO A 114 -6.35 6.92 -0.35
C PRO A 114 -6.47 5.66 -1.18
N GLU A 115 -5.91 5.70 -2.39
CA GLU A 115 -6.02 4.65 -3.41
C GLU A 115 -5.28 3.37 -3.00
N ASN A 116 -4.39 3.48 -2.01
CA ASN A 116 -3.60 2.37 -1.45
C ASN A 116 -4.16 1.85 -0.12
N LEU A 117 -5.34 2.32 0.30
CA LEU A 117 -6.05 1.86 1.49
C LEU A 117 -7.37 1.20 1.06
N LEU A 118 -7.38 -0.12 1.12
CA LEU A 118 -8.52 -0.94 0.71
C LEU A 118 -9.26 -1.48 1.94
N ILE A 119 -10.47 -2.02 1.71
CA ILE A 119 -11.28 -2.66 2.73
C ILE A 119 -11.53 -4.13 2.36
N ASP A 120 -11.26 -5.05 3.28
CA ASP A 120 -11.56 -6.47 3.08
C ASP A 120 -13.06 -6.79 3.21
N ALA A 121 -13.43 -8.06 3.00
CA ALA A 121 -14.82 -8.50 3.09
C ALA A 121 -15.43 -8.37 4.51
N ASN A 122 -14.60 -8.24 5.54
CA ASN A 122 -15.02 -8.10 6.93
C ASN A 122 -15.03 -6.64 7.40
N GLY A 123 -14.72 -5.69 6.51
CA GLY A 123 -14.68 -4.26 6.84
C GLY A 123 -13.35 -3.79 7.43
N ASN A 124 -12.28 -4.58 7.37
CA ASN A 124 -10.97 -4.18 7.89
C ASN A 124 -10.11 -3.52 6.81
N LEU A 125 -9.32 -2.53 7.21
CA LEU A 125 -8.35 -1.83 6.38
C LEU A 125 -7.21 -2.77 5.95
N LYS A 126 -6.83 -2.65 4.68
CA LYS A 126 -5.70 -3.32 4.04
C LYS A 126 -4.83 -2.31 3.29
N ILE A 127 -3.57 -2.19 3.69
CA ILE A 127 -2.56 -1.39 2.98
C ILE A 127 -2.10 -2.17 1.75
N SER A 128 -2.08 -1.52 0.58
CA SER A 128 -1.68 -2.10 -0.70
C SER A 128 -0.61 -1.28 -1.43
N ASP A 129 -0.08 -1.85 -2.51
CA ASP A 129 0.86 -1.24 -3.47
C ASP A 129 2.24 -0.84 -2.92
N PHE A 130 3.13 -1.82 -2.83
CA PHE A 130 4.50 -1.66 -2.33
C PHE A 130 5.52 -1.26 -3.42
N GLY A 131 5.09 -0.74 -4.58
CA GLY A 131 5.97 -0.43 -5.71
C GLY A 131 7.07 0.61 -5.42
N LEU A 132 6.80 1.55 -4.49
CA LEU A 132 7.78 2.53 -4.02
C LEU A 132 8.46 2.13 -2.70
N ALA A 133 8.00 1.05 -2.08
CA ALA A 133 8.47 0.61 -0.78
C ALA A 133 9.97 0.29 -0.80
N THR A 134 10.63 0.49 0.34
CA THR A 134 12.07 0.32 0.43
C THR A 134 12.51 0.06 1.86
N LEU A 135 13.61 -0.68 2.03
CA LEU A 135 14.26 -0.79 3.33
C LEU A 135 14.85 0.56 3.74
N PHE A 136 14.69 1.02 4.96
CA PHE A 136 15.42 2.17 5.52
C PHE A 136 16.26 1.76 6.74
N LYS A 137 16.03 0.56 7.29
CA LYS A 137 16.81 0.01 8.40
C LYS A 137 17.08 -1.46 8.16
N PHE A 138 18.34 -1.88 8.28
CA PHE A 138 18.73 -3.30 8.16
C PHE A 138 19.94 -3.58 9.05
N LYS A 139 19.91 -4.67 9.83
CA LYS A 139 21.00 -5.06 10.76
C LYS A 139 21.49 -3.90 11.65
N GLY A 140 20.57 -3.09 12.17
CA GLY A 140 20.89 -1.95 13.04
C GLY A 140 21.38 -0.69 12.31
N VAL A 141 21.64 -0.76 11.00
CA VAL A 141 22.05 0.40 10.20
C VAL A 141 20.82 1.07 9.60
N THR A 142 20.61 2.34 9.94
CA THR A 142 19.56 3.19 9.38
C THR A 142 20.14 4.04 8.25
N ARG A 143 19.49 4.04 7.09
CA ARG A 143 19.82 4.91 5.96
C ARG A 143 18.81 6.04 5.83
N ARG A 144 19.29 7.25 5.53
CA ARG A 144 18.41 8.36 5.14
C ARG A 144 17.85 8.09 3.75
N LEU A 145 16.54 8.21 3.60
CA LEU A 145 15.88 8.16 2.30
C LEU A 145 16.00 9.56 1.69
N THR A 146 16.77 9.70 0.61
CA THR A 146 17.09 10.99 -0.03
C THR A 146 16.38 11.20 -1.37
N SER A 147 15.73 10.17 -1.92
CA SER A 147 15.00 10.29 -3.18
C SER A 147 13.60 10.85 -2.91
N ALA A 148 13.24 11.98 -3.50
CA ALA A 148 11.85 12.42 -3.57
C ALA A 148 11.06 11.43 -4.45
N CYS A 149 10.07 10.74 -3.88
CA CYS A 149 9.08 9.96 -4.61
C CYS A 149 7.81 9.83 -3.78
N GLY A 150 6.68 9.60 -4.44
CA GLY A 150 5.35 9.56 -3.83
C GLY A 150 4.39 10.50 -4.56
N THR A 151 3.12 10.44 -4.19
CA THR A 151 2.07 11.28 -4.76
C THR A 151 2.10 12.68 -4.11
N PRO A 152 2.13 13.80 -4.87
CA PRO A 152 2.54 15.12 -4.37
C PRO A 152 1.95 15.62 -3.04
N PRO A 153 0.62 15.52 -2.77
CA PRO A 153 0.08 15.95 -1.47
C PRO A 153 0.58 15.13 -0.26
N TYR A 154 1.09 13.92 -0.49
CA TYR A 154 1.55 12.97 0.55
C TYR A 154 3.07 12.96 0.74
N VAL A 155 3.82 13.74 -0.04
CA VAL A 155 5.29 13.77 0.08
C VAL A 155 5.70 14.65 1.26
N ALA A 156 6.42 14.06 2.22
CA ALA A 156 6.99 14.82 3.33
C ALA A 156 8.08 15.81 2.85
N PRO A 157 8.19 16.99 3.48
CA PRO A 157 9.12 18.04 3.05
C PRO A 157 10.61 17.65 3.17
N GLU A 158 11.05 16.87 4.17
CA GLU A 158 12.45 16.38 4.30
C GLU A 158 12.57 15.15 5.25
N GLY A 159 13.33 14.10 4.88
CA GLY A 159 13.80 13.04 5.81
C GLY A 159 12.80 11.93 6.22
N PRO A 160 13.19 10.97 7.08
CA PRO A 160 12.34 9.84 7.50
C PRO A 160 11.30 10.29 8.55
N PRO A 161 10.17 10.83 8.08
CA PRO A 161 8.85 10.38 8.51
C PRO A 161 7.81 10.36 7.37
N VAL A 162 8.20 10.08 6.12
CA VAL A 162 7.29 10.15 4.93
C VAL A 162 5.94 9.45 5.15
N ASP A 163 5.94 8.25 5.72
CA ASP A 163 4.70 7.51 5.97
C ASP A 163 3.87 8.13 7.11
N ILE A 164 4.53 8.71 8.12
CA ILE A 164 3.87 9.40 9.27
C ILE A 164 3.22 10.71 8.80
N TRP A 165 3.89 11.44 7.91
CA TRP A 165 3.29 12.61 7.26
C TRP A 165 2.05 12.18 6.48
N SER A 166 2.20 11.19 5.60
CA SER A 166 1.11 10.67 4.78
C SER A 166 -0.08 10.21 5.63
N SER A 167 0.17 9.52 6.75
CA SER A 167 -0.88 9.07 7.67
C SER A 167 -1.62 10.23 8.34
N GLY A 168 -0.93 11.33 8.65
CA GLY A 168 -1.57 12.55 9.16
C GLY A 168 -2.52 13.17 8.13
N ILE A 169 -2.11 13.23 6.85
CA ILE A 169 -2.97 13.70 5.76
C ILE A 169 -4.18 12.77 5.58
N ILE A 170 -3.97 11.46 5.68
CA ILE A 170 -5.06 10.47 5.62
C ILE A 170 -6.04 10.67 6.78
N LEU A 171 -5.56 10.85 8.02
CA LEU A 171 -6.42 11.11 9.17
C LEU A 171 -7.25 12.38 9.00
N PHE A 172 -6.61 13.45 8.52
CA PHE A 172 -7.32 14.69 8.19
C PHE A 172 -8.42 14.44 7.18
N ALA A 173 -8.12 13.73 6.09
CA ALA A 173 -9.11 13.46 5.05
C ALA A 173 -10.24 12.54 5.52
N LEU A 174 -9.96 11.57 6.40
CA LEU A 174 -10.97 10.74 7.06
C LEU A 174 -11.93 11.57 7.91
N LEU A 175 -11.45 12.61 8.60
CA LEU A 175 -12.27 13.44 9.48
C LEU A 175 -12.97 14.60 8.76
N ALA A 176 -12.34 15.18 7.75
CA ALA A 176 -12.81 16.39 7.08
C ALA A 176 -13.53 16.13 5.76
N GLY A 177 -13.45 14.91 5.20
CA GLY A 177 -14.03 14.58 3.91
C GLY A 177 -13.45 15.36 2.73
N SER A 178 -12.32 16.04 2.95
CA SER A 178 -11.66 16.90 1.98
C SER A 178 -10.18 16.58 1.93
N MET A 179 -9.62 16.72 0.73
CA MET A 179 -8.18 16.60 0.48
C MET A 179 -7.57 17.99 0.58
N ILE A 180 -6.34 18.10 1.08
CA ILE A 180 -5.61 19.36 0.99
C ILE A 180 -5.38 19.67 -0.50
N GLN A 181 -6.19 20.56 -1.05
CA GLN A 181 -5.99 21.11 -2.39
C GLN A 181 -4.91 22.18 -2.27
N ASN A 182 -3.75 21.93 -2.87
CA ASN A 182 -2.73 22.96 -3.09
C ASN A 182 -3.16 23.92 -4.20
#